data_AF-C1A2L3-F1
#
_entry.id   AF-C1A2L3-F1
#
_cell.length_a   1.000
_cell.length_b   1.000
_cell.length_c   1.000
_cell.angle_alpha   90.00
_cell.angle_beta   90.00
_cell.angle_gamma   90.00
#
_symmetry.space_group_name_H-M   'P 1'
#
loop_
_entity.id
_entity.type
_entity.pdbx_description
1 polymer ?
#
loop_
_entity_poly.entity_id
_entity_poly.type
_entity_poly.pdbx_seq_one_letter_code
_entity_poly.pdbx_strand_id
1 'polypeptide(L)'
;MARDTGFPTADAENDFARQRRRADVARLVSWLRREPDDVNAILPFDEVVAALGKVGEKSLGLQVVTIESIVGSVDRTGDFDRYFRPTSTHSRARWERLAVAQRRGESVPPVQLYRVGSMHFVIDGHHRVSIACAMHQKTIDAYVTEIITRISPEGITQRADLLIKDHRRLFLSRVPLQGSQREAVQVTDPWEYAELSECVEAWGFRLMQEKGEFLGRDTVARRWFGEEFLPVVRMLRGADMLPEHTDAEAYLWIARERYRLVRRHMWNDEIVAELRDRAPRKHKPAT
;
A
#
# COMPACT_ATOMS: atom_id res chain seq x y z
N MET A 1 -22.27 21.12 -13.90
CA MET A 1 -22.71 20.18 -14.95
C MET A 1 -22.00 20.54 -16.25
N ALA A 2 -21.55 19.56 -17.03
CA ALA A 2 -21.12 19.83 -18.40
C ALA A 2 -22.34 20.40 -19.15
N ARG A 3 -22.18 21.56 -19.79
CA ARG A 3 -23.20 22.08 -20.70
C ARG A 3 -23.06 21.26 -21.97
N ASP A 4 -24.06 20.44 -22.26
CA ASP A 4 -24.17 19.78 -23.55
C ASP A 4 -24.76 20.81 -24.51
N THR A 5 -23.94 21.34 -25.41
CA THR A 5 -24.37 22.37 -26.36
C THR A 5 -24.99 21.75 -27.61
N GLY A 6 -25.02 20.41 -27.72
CA GLY A 6 -25.46 19.68 -28.91
C GLY A 6 -24.42 19.70 -30.04
N PHE A 7 -23.24 20.28 -29.81
CA PHE A 7 -22.13 20.30 -30.76
C PHE A 7 -20.96 19.48 -30.20
N PRO A 8 -20.84 18.19 -30.58
CA PRO A 8 -19.90 17.26 -29.95
C PRO A 8 -18.45 17.75 -29.92
N THR A 9 -18.01 18.45 -30.97
CA THR A 9 -16.65 18.99 -31.07
C THR A 9 -16.42 20.13 -30.07
N ALA A 10 -17.32 21.11 -30.01
CA ALA A 10 -17.21 22.23 -29.07
C ALA A 10 -17.33 21.74 -27.61
N ASP A 11 -18.19 20.75 -27.36
CA ASP A 11 -18.33 20.15 -26.03
C ASP A 11 -17.06 19.39 -25.62
N ALA A 12 -16.43 18.65 -26.54
CA ALA A 12 -15.16 17.97 -26.28
C ALA A 12 -14.02 18.97 -25.96
N GLU A 13 -13.91 20.06 -26.72
CA GLU A 13 -12.90 21.10 -26.46
C GLU A 13 -13.09 21.76 -25.08
N ASN A 14 -14.34 22.10 -24.75
CA ASN A 14 -14.69 22.69 -23.47
C ASN A 14 -14.43 21.74 -22.29
N ASP A 15 -14.68 20.45 -22.49
CA ASP A 15 -14.42 19.41 -21.50
C ASP A 15 -12.93 19.24 -21.22
N PHE A 16 -12.11 19.18 -22.27
CA PHE A 16 -10.66 19.10 -22.13
C PHE A 16 -10.12 20.31 -21.34
N ALA A 17 -10.52 21.52 -21.74
CA ALA A 17 -10.10 22.74 -21.07
C ALA A 17 -10.54 22.77 -19.58
N ARG A 18 -11.73 22.24 -19.27
CA ARG A 18 -12.23 22.13 -17.90
C ARG A 18 -11.43 21.12 -17.07
N GLN A 19 -11.10 19.95 -17.62
CA GLN A 19 -10.31 18.95 -16.91
C GLN A 19 -8.89 19.46 -16.60
N ARG A 20 -8.27 20.16 -17.55
CA ARG A 20 -6.97 20.78 -17.35
C ARG A 20 -6.99 21.83 -16.24
N ARG A 21 -7.97 22.75 -16.27
CA ARG A 21 -8.14 23.74 -15.17
C ARG A 21 -8.31 23.07 -13.81
N ARG A 22 -9.04 21.94 -13.75
CA ARG A 22 -9.20 21.17 -12.50
C ARG A 22 -7.91 20.51 -12.03
N ALA A 23 -7.07 20.00 -12.94
CA ALA A 23 -5.75 19.47 -12.61
C ALA A 23 -4.81 20.57 -12.09
N ASP A 24 -4.79 21.74 -12.74
CA ASP A 24 -3.97 22.88 -12.33
C ASP A 24 -4.37 23.39 -10.93
N VAL A 25 -5.68 23.51 -10.66
CA VAL A 25 -6.19 23.87 -9.32
C VAL A 25 -5.84 22.81 -8.28
N ALA A 26 -5.96 21.52 -8.60
CA ALA A 26 -5.61 20.45 -7.66
C ALA A 26 -4.13 20.51 -7.25
N ARG A 27 -3.22 20.76 -8.21
CA ARG A 27 -1.79 20.96 -7.95
C ARG A 27 -1.52 22.17 -7.05
N LEU A 28 -2.22 23.29 -7.30
CA LEU A 28 -2.06 24.49 -6.47
C LEU A 28 -2.57 24.28 -5.04
N VAL A 29 -3.68 23.55 -4.88
CA VAL A 29 -4.23 23.20 -3.56
C VAL A 29 -3.29 22.28 -2.80
N SER A 30 -2.70 21.26 -3.42
CA SER A 30 -1.75 20.38 -2.73
C SER A 30 -0.47 21.09 -2.32
N TRP A 31 0.05 21.97 -3.19
CA TRP A 31 1.18 22.83 -2.86
C TRP A 31 0.87 23.72 -1.64
N LEU A 32 -0.31 24.36 -1.60
CA LEU A 32 -0.72 25.21 -0.48
C LEU A 32 -0.88 24.39 0.83
N ARG A 33 -1.38 23.16 0.72
CA ARG A 33 -1.56 22.24 1.87
C ARG A 33 -0.26 21.57 2.32
N ARG A 34 0.86 21.77 1.61
CA ARG A 34 2.12 21.04 1.81
C ARG A 34 1.91 19.51 1.80
N GLU A 35 0.93 19.05 1.02
CA GLU A 35 0.75 17.62 0.79
C GLU A 35 1.94 17.11 -0.02
N PRO A 36 2.51 15.94 0.31
CA PRO A 36 3.57 15.32 -0.48
C PRO A 36 3.15 15.15 -1.96
N ASP A 37 4.10 15.37 -2.88
CA ASP A 37 3.83 15.35 -4.33
C ASP A 37 3.27 14.01 -4.85
N ASP A 38 3.45 12.92 -4.10
CA ASP A 38 2.99 11.58 -4.45
C ASP A 38 1.48 11.34 -4.18
N VAL A 39 0.82 12.20 -3.40
CA VAL A 39 -0.61 12.05 -3.04
C VAL A 39 -1.54 12.27 -4.24
N ASN A 40 -1.17 13.21 -5.12
CA ASN A 40 -1.91 13.55 -6.35
C ASN A 40 -1.37 12.86 -7.61
N ALA A 41 -0.28 12.12 -7.48
CA ALA A 41 0.26 11.32 -8.56
C ALA A 41 -0.55 10.03 -8.73
N ILE A 42 -0.66 9.55 -9.97
CA ILE A 42 -1.17 8.21 -10.24
C ILE A 42 -0.26 7.18 -9.58
N LEU A 43 -0.87 6.15 -8.98
CA LEU A 43 -0.15 5.02 -8.41
C LEU A 43 0.53 4.20 -9.53
N PRO A 44 1.87 4.10 -9.53
CA PRO A 44 2.61 3.28 -10.48
C PRO A 44 2.37 1.80 -10.18
N PHE A 45 1.89 1.06 -11.17
CA PHE A 45 1.62 -0.38 -11.04
C PHE A 45 2.88 -1.17 -10.65
N ASP A 46 4.02 -0.86 -11.25
CA ASP A 46 5.26 -1.61 -11.03
C ASP A 46 5.74 -1.50 -9.58
N GLU A 47 5.64 -0.31 -8.96
CA GLU A 47 5.98 -0.12 -7.54
C GLU A 47 5.02 -0.89 -6.63
N VAL A 48 3.71 -0.87 -6.94
CA VAL A 48 2.70 -1.62 -6.19
C VAL A 48 2.97 -3.12 -6.24
N VAL A 49 3.26 -3.65 -7.43
CA VAL A 49 3.56 -5.07 -7.61
C VAL A 49 4.89 -5.46 -6.98
N ALA A 50 5.90 -4.60 -7.03
CA ALA A 50 7.18 -4.83 -6.35
C ALA A 50 7.02 -4.85 -4.83
N ALA A 51 6.27 -3.92 -4.26
CA ALA A 51 6.00 -3.84 -2.82
C ALA A 51 5.18 -5.05 -2.33
N LEU A 52 4.14 -5.46 -3.07
CA LEU A 52 3.26 -6.56 -2.68
C LEU A 52 3.80 -7.96 -3.05
N GLY A 53 4.70 -8.04 -4.02
CA GLY A 53 5.32 -9.26 -4.55
C GLY A 53 4.37 -10.10 -5.39
N LYS A 54 4.51 -10.05 -6.73
CA LYS A 54 3.75 -10.90 -7.66
C LYS A 54 4.02 -12.39 -7.44
N VAL A 55 2.95 -13.17 -7.37
CA VAL A 55 2.98 -14.64 -7.29
C VAL A 55 2.38 -15.28 -8.54
N GLY A 56 1.46 -14.59 -9.20
CA GLY A 56 0.84 -15.08 -10.43
C GLY A 56 -0.08 -14.06 -11.07
N GLU A 57 -0.74 -14.47 -12.14
CA GLU A 57 -1.76 -13.67 -12.82
C GLU A 57 -2.87 -14.56 -13.38
N LYS A 58 -4.06 -13.99 -13.54
CA LYS A 58 -5.25 -14.67 -14.03
C LYS A 58 -6.07 -13.74 -14.93
N SER A 59 -6.36 -14.16 -16.16
CA SER A 59 -7.27 -13.42 -17.02
C SER A 59 -8.71 -13.60 -16.56
N LEU A 60 -9.42 -12.49 -16.35
CA LEU A 60 -10.86 -12.47 -16.01
C LEU A 60 -11.75 -12.16 -17.21
N GLY A 61 -11.14 -11.85 -18.37
CA GLY A 61 -11.87 -11.47 -19.58
C GLY A 61 -12.56 -10.11 -19.47
N LEU A 62 -13.65 -9.94 -20.21
CA LEU A 62 -14.43 -8.70 -20.25
C LEU A 62 -15.25 -8.54 -18.97
N GLN A 63 -15.12 -7.40 -18.31
CA GLN A 63 -15.78 -7.04 -17.05
C GLN A 63 -16.26 -5.59 -17.10
N VAL A 64 -17.34 -5.31 -16.36
CA VAL A 64 -17.80 -3.95 -16.08
C VAL A 64 -17.12 -3.48 -14.80
N VAL A 65 -16.27 -2.45 -14.90
CA VAL A 65 -15.44 -1.97 -13.78
C VAL A 65 -15.92 -0.61 -13.31
N THR A 66 -15.94 -0.38 -12.00
CA THR A 66 -16.24 0.95 -11.44
C THR A 66 -15.06 1.89 -11.63
N ILE A 67 -15.32 3.10 -12.12
CA ILE A 67 -14.24 4.05 -12.44
C ILE A 67 -13.45 4.44 -11.18
N GLU A 68 -14.12 4.51 -10.02
CA GLU A 68 -13.51 4.84 -8.72
C GLU A 68 -12.46 3.80 -8.29
N SER A 69 -12.55 2.57 -8.78
CA SER A 69 -11.55 1.54 -8.48
C SER A 69 -10.29 1.66 -9.34
N ILE A 70 -10.29 2.50 -10.38
CA ILE A 70 -9.14 2.75 -11.24
C ILE A 70 -8.28 3.83 -10.58
N VAL A 71 -7.15 3.41 -10.01
CA VAL A 71 -6.29 4.26 -9.15
C VAL A 71 -4.90 4.50 -9.72
N GLY A 72 -4.53 3.74 -10.75
CA GLY A 72 -3.13 3.61 -11.17
C GLY A 72 -2.92 3.39 -12.66
N SER A 73 -1.66 3.40 -13.08
CA SER A 73 -1.25 3.16 -14.47
C SER A 73 0.02 2.33 -14.51
N VAL A 74 0.19 1.56 -15.59
CA VAL A 74 1.43 0.83 -15.88
C VAL A 74 2.52 1.74 -16.42
N ASP A 75 2.25 2.59 -17.41
CA ASP A 75 3.28 3.30 -18.19
C ASP A 75 3.15 4.83 -18.24
N ARG A 76 1.97 5.39 -17.98
CA ARG A 76 1.65 6.84 -18.13
C ARG A 76 1.40 7.59 -16.83
N THR A 77 2.30 7.45 -15.86
CA THR A 77 2.17 8.14 -14.56
C THR A 77 2.36 9.66 -14.62
N GLY A 78 2.98 10.21 -15.68
CA GLY A 78 3.21 11.65 -15.85
C GLY A 78 2.15 12.40 -16.68
N ASP A 79 1.39 11.69 -17.52
CA ASP A 79 0.43 12.29 -18.48
C ASP A 79 -0.90 12.66 -17.83
N PHE A 80 -1.17 12.14 -16.63
CA PHE A 80 -2.44 12.25 -15.94
C PHE A 80 -2.25 12.41 -14.43
N ASP A 81 -3.17 13.12 -13.78
CA ASP A 81 -3.27 13.16 -12.31
C ASP A 81 -4.01 11.94 -11.76
N ARG A 82 -4.07 11.79 -10.43
CA ARG A 82 -4.80 10.71 -9.73
C ARG A 82 -6.24 10.49 -10.18
N TYR A 83 -6.90 11.51 -10.73
CA TYR A 83 -8.28 11.44 -11.23
C TYR A 83 -8.35 11.25 -12.76
N PHE A 84 -7.24 10.82 -13.38
CA PHE A 84 -7.09 10.67 -14.83
C PHE A 84 -7.34 11.97 -15.61
N ARG A 85 -7.09 13.13 -15.02
CA ARG A 85 -7.18 14.41 -15.73
C ARG A 85 -5.89 14.65 -16.52
N PRO A 86 -5.96 15.03 -17.81
CA PRO A 86 -4.77 15.27 -18.60
C PRO A 86 -3.92 16.39 -18.00
N THR A 87 -2.62 16.15 -17.82
CA THR A 87 -1.66 17.13 -17.29
C THR A 87 -0.90 17.87 -18.40
N SER A 88 -0.96 17.35 -19.63
CA SER A 88 -0.24 17.86 -20.80
C SER A 88 -1.18 18.16 -21.96
N THR A 89 -0.84 19.18 -22.76
CA THR A 89 -1.58 19.57 -23.97
C THR A 89 -1.31 18.68 -25.18
N HIS A 90 -0.21 17.93 -25.18
CA HIS A 90 0.18 17.11 -26.34
C HIS A 90 -0.87 16.04 -26.69
N SER A 91 -1.70 15.65 -25.74
CA SER A 91 -2.74 14.64 -25.95
C SER A 91 -4.12 15.22 -26.32
N ARG A 92 -4.26 16.55 -26.42
CA ARG A 92 -5.56 17.24 -26.61
C ARG A 92 -6.32 16.73 -27.83
N ALA A 93 -5.69 16.73 -29.01
CA ALA A 93 -6.34 16.35 -30.26
C ALA A 93 -6.84 14.90 -30.26
N ARG A 94 -6.09 13.98 -29.63
CA ARG A 94 -6.50 12.57 -29.48
C ARG A 94 -7.65 12.43 -28.49
N TRP A 95 -7.57 13.15 -27.37
CA TRP A 95 -8.62 13.16 -26.34
C TRP A 95 -9.95 13.68 -26.91
N GLU A 96 -9.93 14.82 -27.61
CA GLU A 96 -11.12 15.43 -28.20
C GLU A 96 -11.76 14.53 -29.26
N ARG A 97 -10.96 13.91 -30.14
CA ARG A 97 -11.45 12.96 -31.14
C ARG A 97 -12.19 11.78 -30.51
N LEU A 98 -11.62 11.19 -29.45
CA LEU A 98 -12.26 10.09 -28.74
C LEU A 98 -13.52 10.53 -27.98
N ALA A 99 -13.51 11.73 -27.39
CA ALA A 99 -14.68 12.28 -26.71
C ALA A 99 -15.84 12.53 -27.68
N VAL A 100 -15.54 13.02 -28.89
CA VAL A 100 -16.54 13.18 -29.97
C VAL A 100 -17.12 11.83 -30.39
N ALA A 101 -16.28 10.83 -30.64
CA ALA A 101 -16.72 9.48 -31.02
C ALA A 101 -17.67 8.89 -29.95
N GLN A 102 -17.30 9.02 -28.67
CA GLN A 102 -18.13 8.52 -27.56
C GLN A 102 -19.47 9.27 -27.46
N ARG A 103 -19.50 10.59 -27.68
CA ARG A 103 -20.74 11.40 -27.71
C ARG A 103 -21.66 11.04 -28.88
N ARG A 104 -21.09 10.57 -29.99
CA ARG A 104 -21.85 10.12 -31.16
C ARG A 104 -22.43 8.71 -31.00
N GLY A 105 -22.20 8.06 -29.86
CA GLY A 105 -22.64 6.68 -29.62
C GLY A 105 -21.86 5.66 -30.44
N GLU A 106 -20.67 6.03 -30.95
CA GLU A 106 -19.80 5.08 -31.64
C GLU A 106 -19.32 4.02 -30.64
N SER A 107 -19.21 2.76 -31.09
CA SER A 107 -18.70 1.68 -30.26
C SER A 107 -17.23 1.94 -29.94
N VAL A 108 -16.95 2.26 -28.67
CA VAL A 108 -15.59 2.47 -28.19
C VAL A 108 -15.07 1.13 -27.66
N PRO A 109 -13.88 0.67 -28.08
CA PRO A 109 -13.34 -0.60 -27.58
C PRO A 109 -13.17 -0.55 -26.05
N PRO A 110 -13.30 -1.71 -25.36
CA PRO A 110 -13.00 -1.81 -23.93
C PRO A 110 -11.57 -1.37 -23.59
N VAL A 111 -11.36 -0.90 -22.36
CA VAL A 111 -10.02 -0.60 -21.84
C VAL A 111 -9.31 -1.87 -21.38
N GLN A 112 -8.00 -1.83 -21.16
CA GLN A 112 -7.25 -2.97 -20.62
C GLN A 112 -6.72 -2.61 -19.24
N LEU A 113 -7.05 -3.43 -18.23
CA LEU A 113 -6.73 -3.16 -16.83
C LEU A 113 -6.02 -4.35 -16.19
N TYR A 114 -5.03 -4.06 -15.35
CA TYR A 114 -4.63 -4.98 -14.30
C TYR A 114 -5.47 -4.74 -13.04
N ARG A 115 -5.81 -5.81 -12.32
CA ARG A 115 -6.46 -5.74 -11.01
C ARG A 115 -5.52 -6.25 -9.92
N VAL A 116 -5.33 -5.49 -8.86
CA VAL A 116 -4.60 -5.87 -7.64
C VAL A 116 -5.53 -5.65 -6.44
N GLY A 117 -6.11 -6.72 -5.91
CA GLY A 117 -7.16 -6.60 -4.89
C GLY A 117 -8.38 -5.83 -5.43
N SER A 118 -8.75 -4.73 -4.77
CA SER A 118 -9.83 -3.82 -5.20
C SER A 118 -9.37 -2.73 -6.17
N MET A 119 -8.06 -2.60 -6.42
CA MET A 119 -7.48 -1.55 -7.24
C MET A 119 -7.32 -1.99 -8.69
N HIS A 120 -7.59 -1.08 -9.63
CA HIS A 120 -7.35 -1.28 -11.06
C HIS A 120 -6.31 -0.30 -11.59
N PHE A 121 -5.48 -0.82 -12.50
CA PHE A 121 -4.36 -0.11 -13.12
C PHE A 121 -4.52 -0.15 -14.63
N VAL A 122 -4.49 1.02 -15.26
CA VAL A 122 -4.67 1.12 -16.72
C VAL A 122 -3.41 0.64 -17.44
N ILE A 123 -3.57 -0.38 -18.27
CA ILE A 123 -2.57 -0.86 -19.23
C ILE A 123 -2.74 -0.09 -20.54
N ASP A 124 -3.97 -0.02 -21.05
CA ASP A 124 -4.33 0.72 -22.26
C ASP A 124 -5.71 1.37 -22.12
N GLY A 125 -5.87 2.52 -22.76
CA GLY A 125 -7.12 3.27 -22.79
C GLY A 125 -7.22 4.44 -21.81
N HIS A 126 -6.11 5.03 -21.37
CA HIS A 126 -6.09 6.17 -20.43
C HIS A 126 -6.99 7.33 -20.85
N HIS A 127 -7.01 7.68 -22.13
CA HIS A 127 -7.93 8.73 -22.62
C HIS A 127 -9.40 8.33 -22.47
N ARG A 128 -9.76 7.07 -22.69
CA ARG A 128 -11.15 6.58 -22.51
C ARG A 128 -11.55 6.64 -21.04
N VAL A 129 -10.67 6.23 -20.13
CA VAL A 129 -10.87 6.41 -18.68
C VAL A 129 -11.03 7.89 -18.33
N SER A 130 -10.15 8.75 -18.83
CA SER A 130 -10.20 10.20 -18.63
C SER A 130 -11.52 10.83 -19.12
N ILE A 131 -12.00 10.43 -20.30
CA ILE A 131 -13.28 10.88 -20.86
C ILE A 131 -14.45 10.39 -20.00
N ALA A 132 -14.45 9.11 -19.61
CA ALA A 132 -15.47 8.53 -18.75
C ALA A 132 -15.55 9.26 -17.39
N CYS A 133 -14.41 9.59 -16.78
CA CYS A 133 -14.32 10.47 -15.61
C CYS A 133 -14.91 11.86 -15.89
N ALA A 134 -14.58 12.46 -17.04
CA ALA A 134 -15.05 13.80 -17.39
C ALA A 134 -16.57 13.87 -17.63
N MET A 135 -17.15 12.78 -18.11
CA MET A 135 -18.57 12.58 -18.31
C MET A 135 -19.31 12.10 -17.06
N HIS A 136 -18.61 11.91 -15.93
CA HIS A 136 -19.17 11.40 -14.67
C HIS A 136 -19.89 10.04 -14.84
N GLN A 137 -19.35 9.19 -15.73
CA GLN A 137 -19.78 7.80 -15.82
C GLN A 137 -19.41 7.07 -14.52
N LYS A 138 -20.16 6.04 -14.16
CA LYS A 138 -19.89 5.23 -12.96
C LYS A 138 -19.04 4.00 -13.27
N THR A 139 -19.18 3.48 -14.50
CA THR A 139 -18.61 2.22 -14.93
C THR A 139 -18.00 2.32 -16.31
N ILE A 140 -17.07 1.43 -16.62
CA ILE A 140 -16.42 1.29 -17.92
C ILE A 140 -16.18 -0.19 -18.25
N ASP A 141 -16.32 -0.56 -19.51
CA ASP A 141 -16.03 -1.92 -19.98
C ASP A 141 -14.53 -2.12 -20.12
N ALA A 142 -14.02 -3.21 -19.54
CA ALA A 142 -12.59 -3.49 -19.50
C ALA A 142 -12.27 -4.98 -19.66
N TYR A 143 -11.19 -5.29 -20.37
CA TYR A 143 -10.52 -6.58 -20.24
C TYR A 143 -9.63 -6.53 -18.99
N VAL A 144 -9.88 -7.43 -18.04
CA VAL A 144 -9.21 -7.42 -16.73
C VAL A 144 -8.30 -8.63 -16.58
N THR A 145 -7.04 -8.38 -16.21
CA THR A 145 -6.10 -9.40 -15.75
C THR A 145 -5.83 -9.18 -14.26
N GLU A 146 -6.20 -10.14 -13.43
CA GLU A 146 -5.91 -10.13 -12.00
C GLU A 146 -4.47 -10.52 -11.73
N ILE A 147 -3.81 -9.74 -10.87
CA ILE A 147 -2.45 -9.99 -10.39
C ILE A 147 -2.55 -10.49 -8.95
N ILE A 148 -2.01 -11.69 -8.73
CA ILE A 148 -2.02 -12.35 -7.42
C ILE A 148 -0.74 -11.95 -6.70
N THR A 149 -0.87 -11.41 -5.48
CA THR A 149 0.25 -10.90 -4.67
C THR A 149 0.50 -11.75 -3.43
N ARG A 150 1.73 -11.67 -2.89
CA ARG A 150 2.16 -12.44 -1.71
C ARG A 150 1.58 -11.88 -0.42
N ILE A 151 1.48 -10.56 -0.33
CA ILE A 151 0.85 -9.86 0.80
C ILE A 151 -0.41 -9.13 0.34
N SER A 152 -1.26 -8.82 1.31
CA SER A 152 -2.57 -8.21 1.10
C SER A 152 -2.42 -6.78 0.50
N PRO A 153 -3.16 -6.47 -0.58
CA PRO A 153 -3.15 -5.14 -1.22
C PRO A 153 -3.97 -4.07 -0.48
N GLU A 154 -4.76 -4.45 0.51
CA GLU A 154 -5.66 -3.55 1.24
C GLU A 154 -4.88 -2.46 2.00
N GLY A 155 -5.44 -1.25 2.05
CA GLY A 155 -4.83 -0.11 2.74
C GLY A 155 -3.79 0.66 1.91
N ILE A 156 -3.59 0.31 0.64
CA ILE A 156 -2.78 1.14 -0.27
C ILE A 156 -3.66 2.26 -0.83
N THR A 157 -3.27 3.50 -0.57
CA THR A 157 -3.95 4.71 -1.05
C THR A 157 -3.00 5.70 -1.71
N GLN A 158 -1.72 5.66 -1.35
CA GLN A 158 -0.65 6.54 -1.82
C GLN A 158 0.68 5.78 -1.87
N ARG A 159 1.72 6.37 -2.48
CA ARG A 159 3.02 5.69 -2.64
C ARG A 159 3.71 5.44 -1.30
N ALA A 160 3.59 6.34 -0.33
CA ALA A 160 4.13 6.13 1.02
C ALA A 160 3.66 4.81 1.67
N ASP A 161 2.44 4.34 1.39
CA ASP A 161 1.91 3.07 1.92
C ASP A 161 2.68 1.86 1.37
N LEU A 162 3.29 1.99 0.19
CA LEU A 162 4.08 0.93 -0.44
C LEU A 162 5.35 0.62 0.33
N LEU A 163 5.94 1.59 1.03
CA LEU A 163 7.13 1.37 1.85
C LEU A 163 6.81 0.41 3.01
N ILE A 164 5.71 0.64 3.73
CA ILE A 164 5.28 -0.26 4.81
C ILE A 164 5.01 -1.66 4.26
N LYS A 165 4.35 -1.76 3.09
CA LYS A 165 4.05 -3.03 2.44
C LYS A 165 5.32 -3.78 2.02
N ASP A 166 6.28 -3.08 1.42
CA ASP A 166 7.55 -3.67 0.99
C ASP A 166 8.35 -4.21 2.18
N HIS A 167 8.51 -3.41 3.23
CA HIS A 167 9.17 -3.83 4.47
C HIS A 167 8.46 -5.03 5.12
N ARG A 168 7.12 -5.03 5.17
CA ARG A 168 6.35 -6.17 5.67
C ARG A 168 6.55 -7.43 4.82
N ARG A 169 6.59 -7.31 3.49
CA ARG A 169 6.86 -8.42 2.58
C ARG A 169 8.26 -9.00 2.81
N LEU A 170 9.27 -8.14 2.95
CA LEU A 170 10.65 -8.55 3.24
C LEU A 170 10.71 -9.27 4.59
N PHE A 171 10.08 -8.73 5.63
CA PHE A 171 9.96 -9.40 6.94
C PHE A 171 9.34 -10.80 6.81
N LEU A 172 8.19 -10.94 6.14
CA LEU A 172 7.52 -12.24 5.98
C LEU A 172 8.32 -13.25 5.13
N SER A 173 9.27 -12.79 4.32
CA SER A 173 10.20 -13.66 3.59
C SER A 173 11.35 -14.20 4.46
N ARG A 174 11.72 -13.44 5.50
CA ARG A 174 12.75 -13.81 6.49
C ARG A 174 12.14 -14.61 7.64
N VAL A 175 10.96 -14.20 8.10
CA VAL A 175 10.19 -14.77 9.20
C VAL A 175 8.81 -15.20 8.68
N PRO A 176 8.67 -16.43 8.16
CA PRO A 176 7.45 -16.90 7.51
C PRO A 176 6.34 -17.26 8.51
N LEU A 177 5.81 -16.25 9.21
CA LEU A 177 4.63 -16.38 10.06
C LEU A 177 3.41 -16.81 9.24
N GLN A 178 2.39 -17.38 9.86
CA GLN A 178 1.16 -17.83 9.18
C GLN A 178 -0.12 -17.44 9.93
N GLY A 179 -1.22 -17.24 9.21
CA GLY A 179 -2.55 -16.96 9.78
C GLY A 179 -2.53 -15.83 10.82
N SER A 180 -3.09 -16.09 11.99
CA SER A 180 -3.18 -15.14 13.12
C SER A 180 -1.82 -14.62 13.59
N GLN A 181 -0.72 -15.36 13.37
CA GLN A 181 0.62 -14.89 13.71
C GLN A 181 1.02 -13.67 12.87
N ARG A 182 0.66 -13.66 11.58
CA ARG A 182 0.92 -12.51 10.68
C ARG A 182 0.13 -11.27 11.07
N GLU A 183 -1.06 -11.49 11.60
CA GLU A 183 -1.98 -10.42 12.00
C GLU A 183 -1.56 -9.78 13.32
N ALA A 184 -1.05 -10.59 14.27
CA ALA A 184 -0.53 -10.12 15.55
C ALA A 184 0.78 -9.31 15.41
N VAL A 185 1.57 -9.57 14.36
CA VAL A 185 2.86 -8.92 14.15
C VAL A 185 2.74 -7.77 13.15
N GLN A 186 2.36 -6.59 13.65
CA GLN A 186 2.23 -5.35 12.89
C GLN A 186 2.99 -4.22 13.55
N VAL A 187 3.70 -3.42 12.76
CA VAL A 187 4.39 -2.21 13.22
C VAL A 187 3.96 -1.03 12.37
N THR A 188 3.99 0.16 12.95
CA THR A 188 3.63 1.41 12.26
C THR A 188 4.81 1.98 11.46
N ASP A 189 6.03 1.89 12.00
CA ASP A 189 7.25 2.31 11.32
C ASP A 189 7.78 1.18 10.42
N PRO A 190 7.91 1.40 9.08
CA PRO A 190 8.44 0.40 8.16
C PRO A 190 9.79 -0.18 8.59
N TRP A 191 10.68 0.64 9.16
CA TRP A 191 12.03 0.20 9.51
C TRP A 191 12.04 -0.87 10.59
N GLU A 192 11.06 -0.86 11.50
CA GLU A 192 10.97 -1.82 12.60
C GLU A 192 10.75 -3.26 12.14
N TYR A 193 10.22 -3.48 10.92
CA TYR A 193 10.16 -4.81 10.33
C TYR A 193 11.56 -5.39 10.06
N ALA A 194 12.54 -4.54 9.70
CA ALA A 194 13.92 -4.98 9.47
C ALA A 194 14.58 -5.37 10.80
N GLU A 195 14.45 -4.53 11.82
CA GLU A 195 14.96 -4.82 13.17
C GLU A 195 14.30 -6.05 13.79
N LEU A 196 12.99 -6.22 13.60
CA LEU A 196 12.29 -7.39 14.08
C LEU A 196 12.81 -8.66 13.40
N SER A 197 13.06 -8.61 12.08
CA SER A 197 13.66 -9.73 11.34
C SER A 197 14.99 -10.17 11.96
N GLU A 198 15.87 -9.20 12.24
CA GLU A 198 17.18 -9.45 12.85
C GLU A 198 17.05 -10.02 14.27
N CYS A 199 16.09 -9.51 15.06
CA CYS A 199 15.80 -10.03 16.40
C CYS A 199 15.38 -11.51 16.35
N VAL A 200 14.47 -11.87 15.44
CA VAL A 200 13.99 -13.26 15.29
C VAL A 200 15.10 -14.18 14.78
N GLU A 201 15.90 -13.73 13.81
CA GLU A 201 17.02 -14.52 13.28
C GLU A 201 18.09 -14.75 14.36
N ALA A 202 18.43 -13.73 15.15
CA ALA A 202 19.36 -13.86 16.27
C ALA A 202 18.81 -14.79 17.37
N TRP A 203 17.50 -14.73 17.65
CA TRP A 203 16.84 -15.66 18.57
C TRP A 203 16.91 -17.11 18.05
N GLY A 204 16.57 -17.32 16.78
CA GLY A 204 16.63 -18.63 16.14
C GLY A 204 18.04 -19.21 16.12
N PHE A 205 19.05 -18.37 15.85
CA PHE A 205 20.45 -18.79 15.92
C PHE A 205 20.84 -19.29 17.31
N ARG A 206 20.50 -18.55 18.37
CA ARG A 206 20.79 -18.98 19.75
C ARG A 206 20.09 -20.30 20.09
N LEU A 207 18.85 -20.46 19.66
CA LEU A 207 18.10 -21.69 19.85
C LEU A 207 18.75 -22.89 19.14
N MET A 208 19.22 -22.70 17.90
CA MET A 208 19.96 -23.74 17.17
C MET A 208 21.26 -24.13 17.90
N GLN A 209 22.00 -23.14 18.43
CA GLN A 209 23.21 -23.41 19.21
C GLN A 209 22.91 -24.19 20.50
N GLU A 210 21.81 -23.89 21.19
CA GLU A 210 21.40 -24.62 22.39
C GLU A 210 20.99 -26.07 22.08
N LYS A 211 20.26 -26.28 20.99
CA LYS A 211 19.77 -27.62 20.58
C LYS A 211 20.84 -28.46 19.90
N GLY A 212 21.86 -27.83 19.31
CA GLY A 212 22.86 -28.51 18.50
C GLY A 212 22.31 -29.03 17.16
N GLU A 213 21.22 -28.44 16.66
CA GLU A 213 20.57 -28.85 15.41
C GLU A 213 20.19 -27.64 14.55
N PHE A 214 20.12 -27.86 13.23
CA PHE A 214 19.64 -26.84 12.30
C PHE A 214 18.12 -26.74 12.31
N LEU A 215 17.60 -25.53 12.43
CA LEU A 215 16.18 -25.22 12.35
C LEU A 215 15.89 -24.32 11.14
N GLY A 216 14.98 -24.75 10.27
CA GLY A 216 14.50 -23.92 9.14
C GLY A 216 13.72 -22.69 9.59
N ARG A 217 13.57 -21.71 8.70
CA ARG A 217 12.90 -20.43 8.97
C ARG A 217 11.46 -20.59 9.47
N ASP A 218 10.69 -21.51 8.92
CA ASP A 218 9.33 -21.82 9.37
C ASP A 218 9.30 -22.31 10.82
N THR A 219 10.23 -23.20 11.18
CA THR A 219 10.34 -23.71 12.55
C THR A 219 10.76 -22.60 13.51
N VAL A 220 11.77 -21.80 13.14
CA VAL A 220 12.23 -20.65 13.94
C VAL A 220 11.10 -19.65 14.15
N ALA A 221 10.40 -19.24 13.09
CA ALA A 221 9.31 -18.27 13.16
C ALA A 221 8.16 -18.76 14.06
N ARG A 222 7.74 -20.02 13.90
CA ARG A 222 6.68 -20.62 14.72
C ARG A 222 7.09 -20.69 16.19
N ARG A 223 8.31 -21.16 16.47
CA ARG A 223 8.80 -21.30 17.85
C ARG A 223 9.01 -19.94 18.50
N TRP A 224 9.62 -18.98 17.81
CA TRP A 224 9.78 -17.61 18.30
C TRP A 224 8.44 -17.01 18.70
N PHE A 225 7.42 -17.15 17.83
CA PHE A 225 6.11 -16.60 18.08
C PHE A 225 5.47 -17.18 19.36
N GLY A 226 5.56 -18.50 19.54
CA GLY A 226 4.96 -19.20 20.68
C GLY A 226 5.76 -19.14 21.98
N GLU A 227 7.07 -19.22 21.89
CA GLU A 227 7.98 -19.40 23.03
C GLU A 227 8.57 -18.09 23.54
N GLU A 228 8.61 -17.03 22.72
CA GLU A 228 9.15 -15.72 23.13
C GLU A 228 8.13 -14.58 22.94
N PHE A 229 7.62 -14.39 21.72
CA PHE A 229 6.78 -13.24 21.40
C PHE A 229 5.51 -13.18 22.26
N LEU A 230 4.69 -14.24 22.23
CA LEU A 230 3.44 -14.28 22.99
C LEU A 230 3.64 -14.17 24.51
N PRO A 231 4.57 -14.91 25.15
CA PRO A 231 4.86 -14.74 26.57
C PRO A 231 5.25 -13.31 26.94
N VAL A 232 6.17 -12.70 26.20
CA VAL A 232 6.64 -11.33 26.46
C VAL A 232 5.50 -10.32 26.30
N VAL A 233 4.71 -10.44 25.23
CA VAL A 233 3.54 -9.58 25.01
C VAL A 233 2.53 -9.73 26.16
N ARG A 234 2.24 -10.95 26.62
CA ARG A 234 1.33 -11.16 27.75
C ARG A 234 1.84 -10.51 29.03
N MET A 235 3.13 -10.61 29.33
CA MET A 235 3.74 -9.96 30.49
C MET A 235 3.63 -8.43 30.39
N LEU A 236 3.94 -7.87 29.21
CA LEU A 236 3.80 -6.44 28.92
C LEU A 236 2.37 -5.93 29.12
N ARG A 237 1.37 -6.65 28.56
CA ARG A 237 -0.04 -6.28 28.69
C ARG A 237 -0.55 -6.45 30.11
N GLY A 238 -0.16 -7.51 30.81
CA GLY A 238 -0.48 -7.70 32.23
C GLY A 238 0.13 -6.62 33.12
N ALA A 239 1.25 -6.03 32.70
CA ALA A 239 1.94 -4.94 33.38
C ALA A 239 1.46 -3.52 32.98
N ASP A 240 0.45 -3.42 32.10
CA ASP A 240 -0.02 -2.16 31.48
C ASP A 240 1.10 -1.32 30.86
N MET A 241 2.08 -2.01 30.26
CA MET A 241 3.23 -1.38 29.61
C MET A 241 2.95 -1.13 28.13
N LEU A 242 3.33 0.06 27.65
CA LEU A 242 3.20 0.48 26.26
C LEU A 242 1.78 0.26 25.68
N PRO A 243 0.70 0.68 26.37
CA PRO A 243 -0.68 0.37 25.97
C PRO A 243 -1.08 0.97 24.60
N GLU A 244 -0.39 2.04 24.18
CA GLU A 244 -0.65 2.74 22.90
C GLU A 244 0.16 2.19 21.70
N HIS A 245 0.93 1.11 21.91
CA HIS A 245 1.77 0.48 20.90
C HIS A 245 1.17 -0.87 20.49
N THR A 246 1.45 -1.31 19.27
CA THR A 246 1.11 -2.68 18.86
C THR A 246 1.89 -3.71 19.68
N ASP A 247 1.46 -4.97 19.64
CA ASP A 247 2.17 -6.06 20.32
C ASP A 247 3.61 -6.22 19.80
N ALA A 248 3.82 -6.01 18.49
CA ALA A 248 5.14 -6.09 17.89
C ALA A 248 6.06 -4.93 18.27
N GLU A 249 5.53 -3.70 18.31
CA GLU A 249 6.25 -2.51 18.77
C GLU A 249 6.67 -2.67 20.24
N ALA A 250 5.74 -3.13 21.09
CA ALA A 250 6.01 -3.35 22.51
C ALA A 250 7.06 -4.46 22.74
N TYR A 251 6.95 -5.57 22.00
CA TYR A 251 7.97 -6.62 21.99
C TYR A 251 9.33 -6.09 21.54
N LEU A 252 9.38 -5.34 20.44
CA LEU A 252 10.64 -4.85 19.87
C LEU A 252 11.33 -3.87 20.82
N TRP A 253 10.56 -3.00 21.50
CA TRP A 253 11.09 -2.13 22.55
C TRP A 253 11.77 -2.92 23.66
N ILE A 254 11.11 -3.95 24.18
CA ILE A 254 11.69 -4.83 25.21
C ILE A 254 12.91 -5.60 24.67
N ALA A 255 12.85 -6.10 23.45
CA ALA A 255 13.95 -6.84 22.83
C ALA A 255 15.21 -5.97 22.66
N ARG A 256 15.04 -4.68 22.32
CA ARG A 256 16.11 -3.67 22.30
C ARG A 256 16.69 -3.45 23.70
N GLU A 257 15.82 -3.27 24.69
CA GLU A 257 16.26 -3.00 26.06
C GLU A 257 16.93 -4.22 26.72
N ARG A 258 16.60 -5.45 26.30
CA ARG A 258 17.34 -6.66 26.68
C ARG A 258 18.83 -6.54 26.35
N TYR A 259 19.17 -6.11 25.14
CA TYR A 259 20.58 -5.93 24.75
C TYR A 259 21.26 -4.81 25.56
N ARG A 260 20.51 -3.79 25.96
CA ARG A 260 21.02 -2.66 26.71
C ARG A 260 21.24 -2.96 28.20
N LEU A 261 20.33 -3.70 28.83
CA LEU A 261 20.29 -3.89 30.29
C LEU A 261 20.69 -5.30 30.73
N VAL A 262 20.15 -6.32 30.06
CA VAL A 262 20.23 -7.69 30.53
C VAL A 262 21.15 -8.46 29.60
N ARG A 263 22.45 -8.49 29.94
CA ARG A 263 23.47 -9.31 29.26
C ARG A 263 23.24 -10.83 29.41
N ARG A 264 22.01 -11.27 29.74
CA ARG A 264 21.53 -12.64 29.88
C ARG A 264 20.21 -12.80 29.13
N HIS A 265 20.03 -13.91 28.41
CA HIS A 265 18.87 -14.15 27.55
C HIS A 265 17.69 -14.83 28.26
N MET A 266 17.33 -14.40 29.48
CA MET A 266 16.20 -14.95 30.24
C MET A 266 15.13 -13.88 30.47
N TRP A 267 13.85 -14.25 30.34
CA TRP A 267 12.70 -13.38 30.65
C TRP A 267 12.05 -13.84 31.95
N ASN A 268 11.90 -12.93 32.93
CA ASN A 268 11.19 -13.18 34.18
C ASN A 268 10.49 -11.89 34.67
N ASP A 269 9.63 -12.02 35.68
CA ASP A 269 8.84 -10.90 36.20
C ASP A 269 9.70 -9.75 36.76
N GLU A 270 10.86 -10.08 37.32
CA GLU A 270 11.82 -9.10 37.86
C GLU A 270 12.37 -8.17 36.76
N ILE A 271 12.77 -8.74 35.62
CA ILE A 271 13.25 -7.95 34.47
C ILE A 271 12.13 -7.05 33.91
N VAL A 272 10.90 -7.56 33.82
CA VAL A 272 9.77 -6.76 33.33
C VAL A 272 9.43 -5.61 34.27
N ALA A 273 9.52 -5.83 35.60
CA ALA A 273 9.33 -4.78 36.58
C ALA A 273 10.39 -3.66 36.45
N GLU A 274 11.67 -4.00 36.27
CA GLU A 274 12.74 -3.01 36.08
C GLU A 274 12.56 -2.18 34.80
N LEU A 275 12.05 -2.82 33.73
CA LEU A 275 11.79 -2.15 32.45
C LEU A 275 10.62 -1.17 32.52
N ARG A 276 9.62 -1.40 33.40
CA ARG A 276 8.45 -0.53 33.53
C ARG A 276 8.82 0.92 33.82
N ASP A 277 9.79 1.14 34.71
CA ASP A 277 10.20 2.49 35.12
C ASP A 277 10.91 3.27 34.01
N ARG A 278 11.36 2.58 32.96
CA ARG A 278 12.11 3.16 31.83
C ARG A 278 11.31 3.23 30.53
N ALA A 279 10.07 2.75 30.54
CA ALA A 279 9.23 2.74 29.35
C ALA A 279 8.99 4.17 28.83
N PRO A 280 9.26 4.45 27.53
CA PRO A 280 9.02 5.76 26.96
C PRO A 280 7.52 6.06 26.95
N ARG A 281 7.16 7.30 27.31
CA ARG A 281 5.81 7.82 27.12
C ARG A 281 5.71 8.39 25.71
N LYS A 282 4.66 8.03 24.96
CA LYS A 282 4.45 8.51 23.60
C LYS A 282 4.41 10.04 23.60
N HIS A 283 5.30 10.68 22.85
CA HIS A 283 5.23 12.13 22.63
C HIS A 283 4.10 12.38 21.63
N LYS A 284 3.09 13.17 22.01
CA LYS A 284 2.10 13.65 21.04
C LYS A 284 2.84 14.50 20.00
N PRO A 285 2.61 14.30 18.69
CA PRO A 285 3.07 15.28 17.71
C PRO A 285 2.43 16.63 18.05
N ALA A 286 3.23 17.69 18.01
CA ALA A 286 2.71 19.05 18.15
C ALA A 286 1.66 19.28 17.06
N THR A 287 0.47 19.68 17.49
CA THR A 287 -0.71 20.06 16.68
C THR A 287 -0.38 21.07 15.59
#